data_AF-A0A4R0GNL1-F1
#
_entry.id   AF-A0A4R0GNL1-F1
#
_cell.length_a   1.000
_cell.length_b   1.000
_cell.length_c   1.000
_cell.angle_alpha   90.00
_cell.angle_beta   90.00
_cell.angle_gamma   90.00
#
_symmetry.space_group_name_H-M   'P 1'
#
loop_
_entity.id
_entity.type
_entity.pdbx_description
1 polymer ?
#
loop_
_entity_poly.entity_id
_entity_poly.type
_entity_poly.pdbx_seq_one_letter_code
_entity_poly.pdbx_strand_id
1 'polypeptide(L)'
;MLRKLPHAPLEAGMRLAESRSLENRVRRLFAGDPELLADPYPTWNELRTRHPVWRLDDVVVLSRHADVKQLLGDNNILYSRAATRHSTRYEQARERFSPPGRAAFDRVLGHEFHQLVRMDPPRHPRVRRVVLPPFSARSLARDMEAAVRRRVDENLDRLLTQRQDVVDFKRFAYTLPLEVLGDLLGIPLGELDMVHSWAQKIAENKLNADSEAKAVAADEAYTALLTYIDDLVAQQRATGRQTGLVAAVLDAESAGQLSREELMGMLALMIFAGHETTSNLLAVGLLELLRRPEQWQRLCADPERAPVAVEELLRFVTPAHFLQYVAAESREVAGVPIRAGDTVIGVLAAANRDPDVFVDPDRLDLDRSDSRHHVSLGLGPHFCLGAGLARMEATMLFRSAAQRLPDLRLADDNLEWGGRSLRTPHRLPVALR
;
A
#
# COMPACT_ATOMS: atom_id res chain seq x y z
N MET A 1 0.84 -50.63 -43.97
CA MET A 1 1.49 -50.33 -42.67
C MET A 1 1.39 -48.81 -42.45
N LEU A 2 0.54 -48.41 -41.51
CA LEU A 2 0.06 -47.03 -41.32
C LEU A 2 1.10 -46.12 -40.65
N ARG A 3 1.26 -44.89 -41.18
CA ARG A 3 2.08 -43.80 -40.60
C ARG A 3 1.24 -42.97 -39.62
N LYS A 4 1.84 -42.66 -38.46
CA LYS A 4 1.32 -41.77 -37.41
C LYS A 4 1.41 -40.28 -37.81
N LEU A 5 0.40 -39.50 -37.46
CA LEU A 5 0.40 -38.03 -37.45
C LEU A 5 0.54 -37.51 -36.00
N PRO A 6 1.18 -36.35 -35.75
CA PRO A 6 1.37 -35.82 -34.40
C PRO A 6 0.18 -34.96 -33.95
N HIS A 7 -0.41 -35.31 -32.80
CA HIS A 7 -1.31 -34.45 -32.02
C HIS A 7 -0.47 -33.47 -31.19
N ALA A 8 -0.40 -32.22 -31.61
CA ALA A 8 0.28 -31.13 -30.88
C ALA A 8 -0.29 -29.69 -31.06
N PRO A 9 -1.20 -29.34 -31.99
CA PRO A 9 -1.66 -27.95 -32.13
C PRO A 9 -2.75 -27.49 -31.13
N LEU A 10 -3.58 -28.40 -30.60
CA LEU A 10 -4.78 -28.05 -29.83
C LEU A 10 -4.48 -27.61 -28.38
N GLU A 11 -3.51 -28.23 -27.71
CA GLU A 11 -3.15 -27.86 -26.34
C GLU A 11 -2.45 -26.50 -26.25
N ALA A 12 -1.62 -26.15 -27.25
CA ALA A 12 -0.98 -24.84 -27.31
C ALA A 12 -2.00 -23.72 -27.55
N GLY A 13 -3.00 -23.95 -28.42
CA GLY A 13 -4.09 -23.01 -28.69
C GLY A 13 -5.01 -22.79 -27.49
N MET A 14 -5.32 -23.83 -26.73
CA MET A 14 -6.12 -23.73 -25.50
C MET A 14 -5.36 -23.01 -24.37
N ARG A 15 -4.08 -23.33 -24.14
CA ARG A 15 -3.24 -22.59 -23.17
C ARG A 15 -3.06 -21.13 -23.54
N LEU A 16 -2.99 -20.80 -24.83
CA LEU A 16 -2.95 -19.41 -25.33
C LEU A 16 -4.29 -18.67 -25.17
N ALA A 17 -5.43 -19.37 -25.30
CA ALA A 17 -6.76 -18.79 -25.08
C ALA A 17 -7.07 -18.59 -23.58
N GLU A 18 -6.70 -19.55 -22.72
CA GLU A 18 -6.77 -19.44 -21.26
C GLU A 18 -5.86 -18.32 -20.74
N SER A 19 -4.62 -18.24 -21.27
CA SER A 19 -3.66 -17.15 -21.04
C SER A 19 -4.26 -15.76 -21.30
N ARG A 20 -5.14 -15.64 -22.30
CA ARG A 20 -5.79 -14.40 -22.74
C ARG A 20 -7.15 -14.13 -22.10
N SER A 21 -7.68 -15.01 -21.26
CA SER A 21 -8.96 -14.75 -20.59
C SER A 21 -8.82 -13.61 -19.57
N LEU A 22 -9.87 -12.80 -19.42
CA LEU A 22 -9.91 -11.72 -18.42
C LEU A 22 -9.67 -12.28 -17.01
N GLU A 23 -10.31 -13.42 -16.71
CA GLU A 23 -10.15 -14.12 -15.43
C GLU A 23 -8.67 -14.46 -15.13
N ASN A 24 -7.96 -15.02 -16.10
CA ASN A 24 -6.54 -15.36 -15.93
C ASN A 24 -5.67 -14.12 -15.71
N ARG A 25 -5.92 -13.01 -16.43
CA ARG A 25 -5.21 -11.75 -16.19
C ARG A 25 -5.43 -11.23 -14.77
N VAL A 26 -6.67 -11.28 -14.28
CA VAL A 26 -7.02 -10.86 -12.91
C VAL A 26 -6.34 -11.75 -11.87
N ARG A 27 -6.35 -13.08 -12.06
CA ARG A 27 -5.64 -14.03 -11.18
C ARG A 27 -4.13 -13.74 -11.15
N ARG A 28 -3.51 -13.55 -12.31
CA ARG A 28 -2.07 -13.24 -12.43
C ARG A 28 -1.72 -11.90 -11.78
N LEU A 29 -2.56 -10.86 -11.93
CA LEU A 29 -2.37 -9.58 -11.22
C LEU A 29 -2.40 -9.73 -9.71
N PHE A 30 -3.37 -10.47 -9.16
CA PHE A 30 -3.41 -10.75 -7.71
C PHE A 30 -2.25 -11.64 -7.24
N ALA A 31 -1.71 -12.48 -8.11
CA ALA A 31 -0.52 -13.28 -7.83
C ALA A 31 0.78 -12.46 -7.83
N GLY A 32 0.77 -11.24 -8.40
CA GLY A 32 1.95 -10.37 -8.52
C GLY A 32 2.75 -10.60 -9.79
N ASP A 33 2.09 -10.96 -10.90
CA ASP A 33 2.74 -11.19 -12.19
C ASP A 33 3.45 -9.92 -12.71
N PRO A 34 4.78 -9.96 -12.93
CA PRO A 34 5.56 -8.79 -13.35
C PRO A 34 5.11 -8.15 -14.66
N GLU A 35 4.70 -8.94 -15.65
CA GLU A 35 4.31 -8.43 -16.97
C GLU A 35 3.02 -7.62 -16.87
N LEU A 36 2.03 -8.15 -16.15
CA LEU A 36 0.76 -7.44 -15.95
C LEU A 36 0.89 -6.30 -14.95
N LEU A 37 1.81 -6.39 -13.99
CA LEU A 37 2.12 -5.26 -13.11
C LEU A 37 2.79 -4.12 -13.86
N ALA A 38 3.51 -4.36 -14.97
CA ALA A 38 4.08 -3.29 -15.78
C ALA A 38 3.01 -2.34 -16.33
N ASP A 39 1.86 -2.88 -16.75
CA ASP A 39 0.68 -2.10 -17.17
C ASP A 39 -0.63 -2.82 -16.81
N PRO A 40 -1.18 -2.61 -15.59
CA PRO A 40 -2.38 -3.32 -15.15
C PRO A 40 -3.68 -2.65 -15.61
N TYR A 41 -3.60 -1.40 -16.08
CA TYR A 41 -4.76 -0.55 -16.35
C TYR A 41 -5.66 -1.06 -17.48
N PRO A 42 -5.16 -1.69 -18.56
CA PRO A 42 -6.02 -2.32 -19.56
C PRO A 42 -6.95 -3.39 -18.96
N THR A 43 -6.43 -4.21 -18.04
CA THR A 43 -7.22 -5.26 -17.36
C THR A 43 -8.25 -4.64 -16.42
N TRP A 44 -7.86 -3.61 -15.66
CA TRP A 44 -8.77 -2.87 -14.79
C TRP A 44 -9.85 -2.12 -15.55
N ASN A 45 -9.53 -1.55 -16.72
CA ASN A 45 -10.50 -0.88 -17.58
C ASN A 45 -11.52 -1.88 -18.15
N GLU A 46 -11.08 -3.05 -18.61
CA GLU A 46 -11.98 -4.09 -19.12
C GLU A 46 -12.94 -4.58 -18.01
N LEU A 47 -12.43 -4.83 -16.81
CA LEU A 47 -13.27 -5.13 -15.64
C LEU A 47 -14.28 -4.01 -15.38
N ARG A 48 -13.83 -2.76 -15.20
CA ARG A 48 -14.70 -1.62 -14.88
C ARG A 48 -15.81 -1.36 -15.90
N THR A 49 -15.51 -1.55 -17.18
CA THR A 49 -16.43 -1.24 -18.29
C THR A 49 -17.40 -2.39 -18.57
N ARG A 50 -16.93 -3.65 -18.59
CA ARG A 50 -17.73 -4.81 -19.01
C ARG A 50 -18.26 -5.65 -17.85
N HIS A 51 -17.51 -5.68 -16.75
CA HIS A 51 -17.67 -6.61 -15.63
C HIS A 51 -17.37 -5.94 -14.28
N PRO A 52 -18.08 -4.84 -13.93
CA PRO A 52 -17.68 -3.93 -12.86
C PRO A 52 -17.63 -4.60 -11.48
N VAL A 53 -18.49 -5.61 -11.31
CA VAL A 53 -18.48 -6.58 -10.22
C VAL A 53 -18.13 -7.92 -10.85
N TRP A 54 -17.04 -8.54 -10.38
CA TRP A 54 -16.57 -9.82 -10.92
C TRP A 54 -16.34 -10.82 -9.81
N ARG A 55 -16.94 -12.01 -9.94
CA ARG A 55 -16.74 -13.11 -9.00
C ARG A 55 -15.65 -14.04 -9.52
N LEU A 56 -14.71 -14.37 -8.65
CA LEU A 56 -13.58 -15.25 -8.83
C LEU A 56 -13.53 -16.23 -7.66
N ASP A 57 -14.25 -17.36 -7.78
CA ASP A 57 -14.43 -18.33 -6.69
C ASP A 57 -15.01 -17.70 -5.41
N ASP A 58 -14.20 -17.53 -4.36
CA ASP A 58 -14.50 -16.91 -3.06
C ASP A 58 -14.12 -15.42 -2.98
N VAL A 59 -13.66 -14.85 -4.09
CA VAL A 59 -13.27 -13.44 -4.22
C VAL A 59 -14.26 -12.69 -5.10
N VAL A 60 -14.73 -11.53 -4.64
CA VAL A 60 -15.53 -10.59 -5.44
C VAL A 60 -14.76 -9.30 -5.63
N VAL A 61 -14.57 -8.89 -6.88
CA VAL A 61 -13.80 -7.70 -7.27
C VAL A 61 -14.75 -6.57 -7.65
N LEU A 62 -14.57 -5.41 -7.04
CA LEU A 62 -15.28 -4.16 -7.36
C LEU A 62 -14.31 -3.18 -8.03
N SER A 63 -14.69 -2.65 -9.19
CA SER A 63 -13.77 -1.85 -10.04
C SER A 63 -14.26 -0.47 -10.45
N ARG A 64 -15.56 -0.17 -10.34
CA ARG A 64 -16.09 1.19 -10.52
C ARG A 64 -15.87 2.03 -9.28
N HIS A 65 -15.67 3.34 -9.48
CA HIS A 65 -15.47 4.30 -8.41
C HIS A 65 -16.63 4.30 -7.43
N ALA A 66 -17.87 4.29 -7.92
CA ALA A 66 -19.07 4.26 -7.07
C ALA A 66 -19.12 3.04 -6.14
N ASP A 67 -18.84 1.84 -6.65
CA ASP A 67 -18.87 0.59 -5.88
C ASP A 67 -17.74 0.56 -4.83
N VAL A 68 -16.53 0.97 -5.24
CA VAL A 68 -15.38 1.08 -4.32
C VAL A 68 -15.64 2.12 -3.24
N LYS A 69 -16.22 3.27 -3.60
CA LYS A 69 -16.59 4.32 -2.64
C LYS A 69 -17.61 3.84 -1.62
N GLN A 70 -18.61 3.07 -2.07
CA GLN A 70 -19.60 2.44 -1.19
C GLN A 70 -18.93 1.44 -0.24
N LEU A 71 -18.07 0.56 -0.75
CA LEU A 71 -17.29 -0.39 0.05
C LEU A 71 -16.48 0.32 1.15
N LEU A 72 -15.77 1.39 0.80
CA LEU A 72 -14.94 2.15 1.74
C LEU A 72 -15.78 2.92 2.78
N GLY A 73 -16.95 3.44 2.38
CA GLY A 73 -17.84 4.25 3.20
C GLY A 73 -18.79 3.47 4.11
N ASP A 74 -18.88 2.15 3.97
CA ASP A 74 -19.86 1.24 4.59
C ASP A 74 -19.83 1.19 6.14
N ASN A 75 -18.83 1.79 6.78
CA ASN A 75 -18.63 1.72 8.22
C ASN A 75 -18.45 0.29 8.77
N ASN A 76 -17.99 -0.62 7.91
CA ASN A 76 -17.79 -2.03 8.17
C ASN A 76 -19.05 -2.78 8.65
N ILE A 77 -20.21 -2.43 8.07
CA ILE A 77 -21.50 -3.06 8.34
C ILE A 77 -21.68 -4.28 7.43
N LEU A 78 -21.60 -4.07 6.13
CA LEU A 78 -21.71 -5.09 5.09
C LEU A 78 -20.34 -5.68 4.74
N TYR A 79 -19.27 -4.89 4.93
CA TYR A 79 -17.91 -5.27 4.56
C TYR A 79 -16.97 -5.15 5.76
N SER A 80 -16.74 -6.28 6.43
CA SER A 80 -15.95 -6.38 7.64
C SER A 80 -14.45 -6.48 7.33
N ARG A 81 -13.61 -5.83 8.15
CA ARG A 81 -12.16 -6.05 8.14
C ARG A 81 -11.74 -7.06 9.21
N ALA A 82 -12.51 -7.16 10.30
CA ALA A 82 -12.25 -8.08 11.41
C ALA A 82 -12.67 -9.53 11.09
N ALA A 83 -13.61 -9.74 10.16
CA ALA A 83 -14.09 -11.07 9.77
C ALA A 83 -13.10 -11.87 8.91
N THR A 84 -11.89 -11.35 8.67
CA THR A 84 -10.83 -12.06 7.94
C THR A 84 -10.56 -13.46 8.52
N ARG A 85 -10.62 -13.64 9.85
CA ARG A 85 -10.49 -14.95 10.55
C ARG A 85 -11.70 -15.89 10.42
N HIS A 86 -12.74 -15.47 9.73
CA HIS A 86 -13.93 -16.26 9.45
C HIS A 86 -14.27 -16.20 7.95
N SER A 87 -13.32 -15.73 7.13
CA SER A 87 -13.49 -15.74 5.68
C SER A 87 -13.34 -17.15 5.14
N THR A 88 -14.03 -17.44 4.04
CA THR A 88 -13.89 -18.70 3.33
C THR A 88 -12.43 -19.00 3.00
N ARG A 89 -11.68 -17.98 2.56
CA ARG A 89 -10.24 -18.09 2.26
C ARG A 89 -9.40 -18.51 3.48
N TYR A 90 -9.70 -17.95 4.65
CA TYR A 90 -9.02 -18.29 5.91
C TYR A 90 -9.31 -19.74 6.32
N GLU A 91 -10.57 -20.17 6.24
CA GLU A 91 -10.96 -21.54 6.59
C GLU A 91 -10.28 -22.56 5.67
N GLN A 92 -10.31 -22.32 4.35
CA GLN A 92 -9.62 -23.15 3.36
C GLN A 92 -8.11 -23.20 3.59
N ALA A 93 -7.48 -22.06 3.91
CA ALA A 93 -6.06 -22.00 4.22
C ALA A 93 -5.72 -22.88 5.43
N ARG A 94 -6.51 -22.75 6.51
CA ARG A 94 -6.32 -23.58 7.70
C ARG A 94 -6.43 -25.04 7.33
N GLU A 95 -7.51 -25.48 6.71
CA GLU A 95 -7.72 -26.88 6.31
C GLU A 95 -6.51 -27.48 5.58
N ARG A 96 -5.92 -26.71 4.66
CA ARG A 96 -4.75 -27.11 3.88
C ARG A 96 -3.44 -27.16 4.67
N PHE A 97 -3.26 -26.30 5.67
CA PHE A 97 -2.00 -26.20 6.41
C PHE A 97 -1.83 -27.31 7.45
N SER A 98 -0.57 -27.70 7.65
CA SER A 98 -0.16 -28.60 8.73
C SER A 98 -0.52 -28.01 10.11
N PRO A 99 -0.59 -28.81 11.19
CA PRO A 99 -0.88 -28.27 12.52
C PRO A 99 0.09 -27.13 12.96
N PRO A 100 1.42 -27.24 12.76
CA PRO A 100 2.35 -26.13 13.01
C PRO A 100 2.06 -24.90 12.13
N GLY A 101 1.84 -25.10 10.82
CA GLY A 101 1.54 -24.02 9.88
C GLY A 101 0.25 -23.27 10.22
N ARG A 102 -0.78 -24.01 10.64
CA ARG A 102 -2.06 -23.47 11.11
C ARG A 102 -1.90 -22.66 12.39
N ALA A 103 -1.10 -23.13 13.33
CA ALA A 103 -0.82 -22.40 14.57
C ALA A 103 -0.06 -21.09 14.31
N ALA A 104 0.94 -21.10 13.43
CA ALA A 104 1.64 -19.88 13.00
C ALA A 104 0.68 -18.90 12.32
N PHE A 105 -0.15 -19.40 11.41
CA PHE A 105 -1.14 -18.60 10.70
C PHE A 105 -2.17 -17.96 11.64
N ASP A 106 -2.67 -18.71 12.62
CA ASP A 106 -3.61 -18.23 13.64
C ASP A 106 -2.96 -17.16 14.55
N ARG A 107 -1.68 -17.31 14.91
CA ARG A 107 -0.93 -16.31 15.71
C ARG A 107 -0.73 -15.00 14.95
N VAL A 108 -0.27 -15.06 13.70
CA VAL A 108 -0.10 -13.88 12.83
C VAL A 108 -1.39 -13.06 12.78
N LEU A 109 -2.52 -13.72 12.54
CA LEU A 109 -3.81 -13.03 12.48
C LEU A 109 -4.25 -12.51 13.85
N GLY A 110 -3.98 -13.25 14.93
CA GLY A 110 -4.15 -12.77 16.29
C GLY A 110 -3.50 -11.40 16.51
N HIS A 111 -2.23 -11.25 16.11
CA HIS A 111 -1.52 -9.97 16.18
C HIS A 111 -2.14 -8.90 15.27
N GLU A 112 -2.47 -9.25 14.02
CA GLU A 112 -3.09 -8.31 13.07
C GLU A 112 -4.43 -7.74 13.56
N PHE A 113 -5.25 -8.49 14.29
CA PHE A 113 -6.53 -7.98 14.81
C PHE A 113 -6.39 -6.95 15.93
N HIS A 114 -5.19 -6.75 16.47
CA HIS A 114 -4.87 -5.63 17.34
C HIS A 114 -4.46 -4.36 16.58
N GLN A 115 -4.29 -4.45 15.26
CA GLN A 115 -3.99 -3.30 14.42
C GLN A 115 -5.26 -2.56 14.01
N LEU A 116 -5.23 -1.23 14.07
CA LEU A 116 -6.38 -0.38 13.76
C LEU A 116 -7.02 -0.70 12.40
N VAL A 117 -6.19 -1.00 11.39
CA VAL A 117 -6.61 -1.31 10.01
C VAL A 117 -7.41 -2.62 9.86
N ARG A 118 -7.42 -3.49 10.88
CA ARG A 118 -8.16 -4.76 10.91
C ARG A 118 -9.35 -4.74 11.87
N MET A 119 -9.64 -3.59 12.49
CA MET A 119 -10.73 -3.46 13.44
C MET A 119 -12.04 -3.02 12.79
N ASP A 120 -13.15 -3.46 13.37
CA ASP A 120 -14.51 -2.99 13.11
C ASP A 120 -15.09 -2.27 14.35
N PRO A 121 -16.22 -1.56 14.23
CA PRO A 121 -16.97 -1.08 15.38
C PRO A 121 -17.34 -2.21 16.37
N PRO A 122 -17.38 -1.93 17.70
CA PRO A 122 -17.11 -0.64 18.34
C PRO A 122 -15.63 -0.37 18.64
N ARG A 123 -14.72 -1.33 18.42
CA ARG A 123 -13.30 -1.19 18.75
C ARG A 123 -12.62 -0.12 17.91
N HIS A 124 -12.81 -0.18 16.59
CA HIS A 124 -12.18 0.73 15.64
C HIS A 124 -12.37 2.23 15.98
N PRO A 125 -13.60 2.76 16.12
CA PRO A 125 -13.78 4.19 16.40
C PRO A 125 -13.20 4.62 17.76
N ARG A 126 -13.22 3.75 18.78
CA ARG A 126 -12.59 4.03 20.08
C ARG A 126 -11.08 4.23 19.92
N VAL A 127 -10.40 3.22 19.36
CA VAL A 127 -8.93 3.24 19.19
C VAL A 127 -8.54 4.38 18.25
N ARG A 128 -9.23 4.54 17.12
CA ARG A 128 -8.97 5.63 16.16
C ARG A 128 -9.04 7.00 16.83
N ARG A 129 -10.08 7.27 17.62
CA ARG A 129 -10.26 8.57 18.31
C ARG A 129 -9.07 8.91 19.20
N VAL A 130 -8.47 7.91 19.84
CA VAL A 130 -7.34 8.07 20.75
C VAL A 130 -6.05 8.35 19.99
N VAL A 131 -5.80 7.65 18.89
CA VAL A 131 -4.54 7.76 18.13
C VAL A 131 -4.55 8.82 17.02
N LEU A 132 -5.70 9.39 16.67
CA LEU A 132 -5.82 10.39 15.59
C LEU A 132 -5.15 11.75 15.87
N PRO A 133 -5.20 12.34 17.07
CA PRO A 133 -4.72 13.72 17.30
C PRO A 133 -3.27 14.00 16.87
N PRO A 134 -2.28 13.12 17.10
CA PRO A 134 -0.91 13.33 16.63
C PRO A 134 -0.76 13.31 15.11
N PHE A 135 -1.70 12.71 14.38
CA PHE A 135 -1.74 12.69 12.91
C PHE A 135 -2.52 13.85 12.29
N SER A 136 -3.02 14.79 13.11
CA SER A 136 -3.65 16.00 12.57
C SER A 136 -2.62 16.84 11.79
N ALA A 137 -3.06 17.56 10.75
CA ALA A 137 -2.18 18.40 9.94
C ALA A 137 -1.40 19.41 10.81
N ARG A 138 -2.03 19.96 11.85
CA ARG A 138 -1.39 20.89 12.80
C ARG A 138 -0.30 20.20 13.62
N SER A 139 -0.56 19.00 14.14
CA SER A 139 0.42 18.23 14.92
C SER A 139 1.61 17.83 14.05
N LEU A 140 1.36 17.30 12.85
CA LEU A 140 2.40 16.91 11.91
C LEU A 140 3.26 18.11 11.49
N ALA A 141 2.64 19.26 11.17
CA ALA A 141 3.41 20.46 10.84
C ALA A 141 4.33 20.91 11.98
N ARG A 142 3.83 20.88 13.22
CA ARG A 142 4.61 21.23 14.41
C ARG A 142 5.75 20.25 14.68
N ASP A 143 5.48 18.95 14.61
CA ASP A 143 6.36 17.92 15.14
C ASP A 143 7.28 17.29 14.08
N MET A 144 6.84 17.26 12.81
CA MET A 144 7.52 16.51 11.75
C MET A 144 8.04 17.37 10.60
N GLU A 145 7.52 18.58 10.36
CA GLU A 145 7.88 19.35 9.17
C GLU A 145 9.39 19.60 9.04
N ALA A 146 10.03 20.02 10.14
CA ALA A 146 11.47 20.26 10.16
C ALA A 146 12.28 18.96 9.99
N ALA A 147 11.80 17.85 10.55
CA ALA A 147 12.45 16.54 10.42
C ALA A 147 12.36 16.03 8.99
N VAL A 148 11.16 16.05 8.38
CA VAL A 148 10.95 15.63 6.99
C VAL A 148 11.76 16.49 6.03
N ARG A 149 11.76 17.82 6.20
CA ARG A 149 12.56 18.73 5.37
C ARG A 149 14.05 18.38 5.43
N ARG A 150 14.59 18.23 6.65
CA ARG A 150 15.97 17.83 6.87
C ARG A 150 16.26 16.49 6.18
N ARG A 151 15.40 15.48 6.34
CA ARG A 151 15.58 14.17 5.68
C ARG A 151 15.56 14.29 4.16
N VAL A 152 14.64 15.06 3.58
CA VAL A 152 14.61 15.30 2.13
C VAL A 152 15.93 15.93 1.66
N ASP A 153 16.40 16.96 2.35
CA ASP A 153 17.63 17.68 1.97
C ASP A 153 18.87 16.77 2.10
N GLU A 154 19.03 16.07 3.23
CA GLU A 154 20.10 15.09 3.46
C GLU A 154 20.10 13.97 2.41
N ASN A 155 18.92 13.45 2.07
CA ASN A 155 18.79 12.41 1.05
C ASN A 155 19.20 12.94 -0.32
N LEU A 156 18.77 14.14 -0.71
CA LEU A 156 19.13 14.74 -2.00
C LEU A 156 20.62 15.13 -2.06
N ASP A 157 21.21 15.58 -0.96
CA ASP A 157 22.66 15.83 -0.85
C ASP A 157 23.46 14.53 -1.04
N ARG A 158 23.02 13.44 -0.40
CA ARG A 158 23.63 12.10 -0.61
C ARG A 158 23.52 11.66 -2.07
N LEU A 159 22.41 11.96 -2.74
CA LEU A 159 22.23 11.65 -4.16
C LEU A 159 23.20 12.45 -5.05
N LEU A 160 23.33 13.75 -4.80
CA LEU A 160 24.14 14.68 -5.59
C LEU A 160 25.66 14.53 -5.38
N THR A 161 26.08 13.99 -4.24
CA THR A 161 27.50 13.75 -3.93
C THR A 161 28.03 12.44 -4.53
N GLN A 162 27.14 11.57 -5.03
CA GLN A 162 27.56 10.38 -5.76
C GLN A 162 28.21 10.78 -7.08
N ARG A 163 29.39 10.25 -7.36
CA ARG A 163 30.11 10.47 -8.63
C ARG A 163 29.52 9.68 -9.81
N GLN A 164 28.26 9.26 -9.70
CA GLN A 164 27.58 8.47 -10.72
C GLN A 164 26.60 9.35 -11.48
N ASP A 165 26.65 9.30 -12.81
CA ASP A 165 25.69 10.03 -13.65
C ASP A 165 24.28 9.43 -13.58
N VAL A 166 24.19 8.13 -13.27
CA VAL A 166 22.94 7.37 -13.13
C VAL A 166 22.84 6.79 -11.73
N VAL A 167 21.69 7.00 -11.08
CA VAL A 167 21.41 6.57 -9.71
C VAL A 167 20.11 5.76 -9.65
N ASP A 168 19.99 4.86 -8.68
CA ASP A 168 18.76 4.12 -8.45
C ASP A 168 17.82 4.91 -7.52
N PHE A 169 16.92 5.68 -8.11
CA PHE A 169 15.99 6.52 -7.37
C PHE A 169 15.02 5.71 -6.51
N LYS A 170 14.74 4.44 -6.85
CA LYS A 170 13.85 3.62 -6.01
C LYS A 170 14.47 3.42 -4.62
N ARG A 171 15.79 3.18 -4.56
CA ARG A 171 16.49 3.04 -3.28
C ARG A 171 16.38 4.34 -2.46
N PHE A 172 16.54 5.49 -3.10
CA PHE A 172 16.34 6.80 -2.47
C PHE A 172 14.91 6.99 -1.95
N ALA A 173 13.91 6.71 -2.80
CA ALA A 173 12.49 6.84 -2.48
C ALA A 173 12.07 5.91 -1.35
N TYR A 174 12.81 4.81 -1.18
CA TYR A 174 12.65 3.87 -0.09
C TYR A 174 13.30 4.34 1.23
N THR A 175 14.50 4.93 1.15
CA THR A 175 15.23 5.43 2.33
C THR A 175 14.49 6.57 3.03
N LEU A 176 13.97 7.55 2.30
CA LEU A 176 13.36 8.75 2.90
C LEU A 176 12.20 8.42 3.86
N PRO A 177 11.13 7.68 3.48
CA PRO A 177 10.03 7.37 4.38
C PRO A 177 10.44 6.49 5.55
N LEU A 178 11.45 5.62 5.36
CA LEU A 178 11.97 4.77 6.42
C LEU A 178 12.72 5.58 7.48
N GLU A 179 13.53 6.57 7.07
CA GLU A 179 14.21 7.48 8.00
C GLU A 179 13.22 8.42 8.72
N VAL A 180 12.18 8.90 8.03
CA VAL A 180 11.09 9.69 8.64
C VAL A 180 10.31 8.86 9.66
N LEU A 181 10.03 7.59 9.36
CA LEU A 181 9.44 6.64 10.29
C LEU A 181 10.35 6.42 11.52
N GLY A 182 11.66 6.33 11.29
CA GLY A 182 12.66 6.23 12.36
C GLY A 182 12.62 7.42 13.30
N ASP A 183 12.59 8.64 12.76
CA ASP A 183 12.45 9.88 13.53
C ASP A 183 11.10 9.92 14.29
N LEU A 184 10.02 9.44 13.68
CA LEU A 184 8.68 9.41 14.27
C LEU A 184 8.55 8.41 15.42
N LEU A 185 9.19 7.24 15.30
CA LEU A 185 9.10 6.15 16.27
C LEU A 185 10.25 6.12 17.29
N GLY A 186 11.30 6.91 17.06
CA GLY A 186 12.54 6.84 17.83
C GLY A 186 13.36 5.59 17.55
N ILE A 187 13.23 5.03 16.35
CA ILE A 187 14.03 3.88 15.90
C ILE A 187 15.39 4.39 15.38
N PRO A 188 16.53 3.91 15.91
CA PRO A 188 17.84 4.27 15.41
C PRO A 188 18.02 3.94 13.92
N LEU A 189 18.67 4.83 13.16
CA LEU A 189 18.86 4.65 11.71
C LEU A 189 19.55 3.32 11.35
N GLY A 190 20.50 2.86 12.17
CA GLY A 190 21.22 1.61 11.95
C GLY A 190 20.37 0.34 12.11
N GLU A 191 19.16 0.46 12.65
CA GLU A 191 18.25 -0.67 12.90
C GLU A 191 17.11 -0.76 11.87
N LEU A 192 16.95 0.27 11.04
CA LEU A 192 15.83 0.38 10.09
C LEU A 192 15.77 -0.76 9.07
N ASP A 193 16.91 -1.24 8.57
CA ASP A 193 16.96 -2.37 7.61
C ASP A 193 16.47 -3.67 8.25
N MET A 194 16.81 -3.91 9.52
CA MET A 194 16.35 -5.07 10.28
C MET A 194 14.84 -5.02 10.48
N VAL A 195 14.34 -3.88 10.97
CA VAL A 195 12.90 -3.65 11.19
C VAL A 195 12.12 -3.81 9.88
N HIS A 196 12.65 -3.29 8.78
CA HIS A 196 12.06 -3.47 7.47
C HIS A 196 12.00 -4.94 7.04
N SER A 197 13.06 -5.71 7.26
CA SER A 197 13.07 -7.12 6.86
C SER A 197 11.95 -7.93 7.52
N TRP A 198 11.57 -7.60 8.76
CA TRP A 198 10.41 -8.20 9.43
C TRP A 198 9.10 -7.71 8.81
N ALA A 199 8.96 -6.41 8.56
CA ALA A 199 7.79 -5.84 7.91
C ALA A 199 7.53 -6.48 6.53
N GLN A 200 8.57 -6.74 5.74
CA GLN A 200 8.45 -7.39 4.44
C GLN A 200 7.95 -8.83 4.56
N LYS A 201 8.50 -9.64 5.48
CA LYS A 201 8.04 -11.02 5.71
C LYS A 201 6.57 -11.08 6.14
N ILE A 202 6.16 -10.14 7.01
CA ILE A 202 4.76 -9.97 7.42
C ILE A 202 3.89 -9.59 6.21
N ALA A 203 4.36 -8.63 5.40
CA ALA A 203 3.67 -8.17 4.20
C ALA A 203 3.52 -9.26 3.13
N GLU A 204 4.49 -10.17 3.00
CA GLU A 204 4.45 -11.25 2.02
C GLU A 204 3.37 -12.31 2.32
N ASN A 205 2.89 -12.38 3.56
CA ASN A 205 1.76 -13.22 3.97
C ASN A 205 0.38 -12.60 3.63
N LYS A 206 0.33 -11.45 2.94
CA LYS A 206 -0.91 -10.79 2.49
C LYS A 206 -1.74 -11.70 1.55
N LEU A 207 -3.06 -11.62 1.72
CA LEU A 207 -4.11 -12.57 1.30
C LEU A 207 -4.28 -13.81 2.20
N ASN A 208 -3.49 -13.91 3.27
CA ASN A 208 -3.75 -14.75 4.44
C ASN A 208 -4.04 -16.22 4.08
N ALA A 209 -3.41 -16.78 3.06
CA ALA A 209 -3.76 -18.14 2.67
C ALA A 209 -2.76 -18.82 1.74
N ASP A 210 -1.91 -18.08 1.04
CA ASP A 210 -1.29 -18.61 -0.19
C ASP A 210 -0.24 -19.69 0.09
N SER A 211 0.50 -19.61 1.20
CA SER A 211 1.62 -20.49 1.51
C SER A 211 1.84 -20.67 3.00
N GLU A 212 1.96 -21.92 3.44
CA GLU A 212 2.31 -22.28 4.82
C GLU A 212 3.69 -21.72 5.22
N ALA A 213 4.68 -21.81 4.32
CA ALA A 213 6.03 -21.29 4.57
C ALA A 213 6.02 -19.78 4.84
N LYS A 214 5.16 -19.03 4.13
CA LYS A 214 4.99 -17.59 4.36
C LYS A 214 4.31 -17.28 5.70
N ALA A 215 3.33 -18.09 6.10
CA ALA A 215 2.69 -17.94 7.40
C ALA A 215 3.68 -18.17 8.55
N VAL A 216 4.55 -19.19 8.44
CA VAL A 216 5.62 -19.45 9.42
C VAL A 216 6.65 -18.32 9.45
N ALA A 217 7.14 -17.88 8.29
CA ALA A 217 8.10 -16.77 8.23
C ALA A 217 7.53 -15.45 8.78
N ALA A 218 6.22 -15.20 8.58
CA ALA A 218 5.54 -14.04 9.13
C ALA A 218 5.35 -14.14 10.66
N ASP A 219 5.10 -15.33 11.20
CA ASP A 219 4.99 -15.56 12.65
C ASP A 219 6.32 -15.31 13.38
N GLU A 220 7.43 -15.82 12.83
CA GLU A 220 8.79 -15.53 13.32
C GLU A 220 9.10 -14.03 13.26
N ALA A 221 8.77 -13.38 12.15
CA ALA A 221 8.97 -11.95 11.97
C ALA A 221 8.11 -11.11 12.93
N TYR A 222 6.86 -11.48 13.16
CA TYR A 222 6.00 -10.83 14.15
C TYR A 222 6.57 -10.99 15.56
N THR A 223 7.05 -12.18 15.93
CA THR A 223 7.65 -12.44 17.24
C THR A 223 8.87 -11.56 17.49
N ALA A 224 9.76 -11.46 16.49
CA ALA A 224 10.94 -10.61 16.57
C ALA A 224 10.57 -9.12 16.64
N LEU A 225 9.62 -8.69 15.79
CA LEU A 225 9.14 -7.31 15.76
C LEU A 225 8.47 -6.91 17.08
N LEU A 226 7.64 -7.77 17.67
CA LEU A 226 6.97 -7.46 18.94
C LEU A 226 7.96 -7.40 20.10
N THR A 227 8.95 -8.29 20.15
CA THR A 227 10.06 -8.20 21.11
C THR A 227 10.78 -6.86 20.98
N TYR A 228 11.12 -6.46 19.76
CA TYR A 228 11.78 -5.18 19.50
C TYR A 228 10.92 -3.98 19.91
N ILE A 229 9.62 -4.01 19.61
CA ILE A 229 8.69 -2.95 20.02
C ILE A 229 8.59 -2.89 21.55
N ASP A 230 8.59 -4.03 22.25
CA ASP A 230 8.58 -4.06 23.72
C ASP A 230 9.82 -3.37 24.29
N ASP A 231 11.00 -3.64 23.74
CA ASP A 231 12.27 -3.01 24.12
C ASP A 231 12.25 -1.50 23.82
N LEU A 232 11.76 -1.11 22.64
CA LEU A 232 11.59 0.29 22.26
C LEU A 232 10.66 1.02 23.24
N VAL A 233 9.53 0.41 23.60
CA VAL A 233 8.59 0.96 24.58
C VAL A 233 9.25 1.10 25.96
N ALA A 234 10.01 0.10 26.40
CA ALA A 234 10.73 0.15 27.67
C ALA A 234 11.78 1.27 27.69
N GLN A 235 12.55 1.43 26.61
CA GLN A 235 13.54 2.49 26.46
C GLN A 235 12.90 3.89 26.44
N GLN A 236 11.79 4.05 25.72
CA GLN A 236 11.03 5.30 25.66
C GLN A 236 10.46 5.68 27.04
N ARG A 237 9.98 4.71 27.81
CA ARG A 237 9.52 4.92 29.19
C ARG A 237 10.67 5.30 30.14
N ALA A 238 11.83 4.66 30.01
CA ALA A 238 12.97 4.90 30.90
C ALA A 238 13.64 6.26 30.68
N THR A 239 13.66 6.75 29.44
CA THR A 239 14.39 7.98 29.10
C THR A 239 13.58 9.26 29.28
N GLY A 240 12.25 9.17 29.37
CA GLY A 240 11.36 10.33 29.52
C GLY A 240 11.39 11.33 28.35
N ARG A 241 12.15 11.04 27.27
CA ARG A 241 12.28 11.89 26.07
C ARG A 241 11.14 11.64 25.09
N GLN A 242 9.93 11.64 25.60
CA GLN A 242 8.75 11.38 24.82
C GLN A 242 8.38 12.64 24.04
N THR A 243 8.51 12.61 22.72
CA THR A 243 7.96 13.68 21.87
C THR A 243 7.22 13.07 20.69
N GLY A 244 6.17 13.76 20.24
CA GLY A 244 5.41 13.36 19.07
C GLY A 244 4.47 12.17 19.29
N LEU A 245 4.35 11.33 18.26
CA LEU A 245 3.30 10.33 18.13
C LEU A 245 3.44 9.17 19.13
N VAL A 246 4.64 8.63 19.33
CA VAL A 246 4.85 7.49 20.26
C VAL A 246 4.47 7.86 21.69
N ALA A 247 4.81 9.08 22.13
CA ALA A 247 4.40 9.62 23.42
C ALA A 247 2.89 9.51 23.62
N ALA A 248 2.12 9.99 22.64
CA ALA A 248 0.67 9.99 22.71
C ALA A 248 0.05 8.57 22.79
N VAL A 249 0.63 7.58 22.09
CA VAL A 249 0.14 6.19 22.16
C VAL A 249 0.50 5.56 23.52
N LEU A 250 1.67 5.87 24.07
CA LEU A 250 2.09 5.41 25.41
C LEU A 250 1.22 6.03 26.52
N ASP A 251 0.98 7.35 26.46
CA ASP A 251 0.12 8.06 27.41
C ASP A 251 -1.30 7.50 27.40
N ALA A 252 -1.82 7.21 26.20
CA ALA A 252 -3.13 6.60 26.04
C ALA A 252 -3.22 5.19 26.66
N GLU A 253 -2.18 4.37 26.55
CA GLU A 253 -2.13 3.07 27.23
C GLU A 253 -2.03 3.24 28.75
N SER A 254 -1.21 4.17 29.24
CA SER A 254 -1.06 4.44 30.67
C SER A 254 -2.33 5.00 31.30
N ALA A 255 -3.13 5.75 30.54
CA ALA A 255 -4.45 6.23 30.92
C ALA A 255 -5.57 5.18 30.78
N GLY A 256 -5.25 3.95 30.38
CA GLY A 256 -6.22 2.86 30.17
C GLY A 256 -7.15 3.05 28.96
N GLN A 257 -6.82 3.97 28.04
CA GLN A 257 -7.59 4.24 26.83
C GLN A 257 -7.27 3.24 25.71
N LEU A 258 -6.06 2.67 25.73
CA LEU A 258 -5.60 1.56 24.90
C LEU A 258 -5.17 0.39 25.79
N SER A 259 -5.41 -0.85 25.33
CA SER A 259 -4.76 -2.02 25.96
C SER A 259 -3.30 -2.15 25.52
N ARG A 260 -2.53 -3.00 26.21
CA ARG A 260 -1.15 -3.32 25.80
C ARG A 260 -1.12 -3.87 24.37
N GLU A 261 -2.03 -4.77 24.03
CA GLU A 261 -2.11 -5.36 22.70
C GLU A 261 -2.46 -4.31 21.65
N GLU A 262 -3.32 -3.34 21.96
CA GLU A 262 -3.66 -2.24 21.05
C GLU A 262 -2.49 -1.27 20.84
N LEU A 263 -1.70 -0.98 21.88
CA LEU A 263 -0.44 -0.25 21.77
C LEU A 263 0.54 -0.99 20.83
N MET A 264 0.76 -2.28 21.08
CA MET A 264 1.67 -3.12 20.27
C MET A 264 1.19 -3.20 18.81
N GLY A 265 -0.10 -3.42 18.60
CA GLY A 265 -0.72 -3.45 17.28
C GLY A 265 -0.60 -2.11 16.56
N MET A 266 -0.74 -0.99 17.26
CA MET A 266 -0.55 0.34 16.67
C MET A 266 0.91 0.56 16.23
N LEU A 267 1.89 0.23 17.08
CA LEU A 267 3.31 0.38 16.75
C LEU A 267 3.72 -0.54 15.58
N ALA A 268 3.29 -1.80 15.59
CA ALA A 268 3.52 -2.73 14.48
C ALA A 268 2.87 -2.23 13.17
N LEU A 269 1.64 -1.69 13.25
CA LEU A 269 0.96 -1.11 12.09
C LEU A 269 1.73 0.08 11.51
N MET A 270 2.27 0.97 12.35
CA MET A 270 3.01 2.15 11.89
C MET A 270 4.30 1.75 11.18
N ILE A 271 5.01 0.77 11.74
CA ILE A 271 6.24 0.24 11.17
C ILE A 271 5.99 -0.31 9.76
N PHE A 272 4.93 -1.10 9.59
CA PHE A 272 4.60 -1.71 8.31
C PHE A 272 3.93 -0.74 7.31
N ALA A 273 2.90 0.00 7.72
CA ALA A 273 2.00 0.69 6.78
C ALA A 273 2.54 2.02 6.24
N GLY A 274 3.43 2.71 6.98
CA GLY A 274 3.82 4.09 6.69
C GLY A 274 4.86 4.24 5.58
N HIS A 275 5.79 3.29 5.46
CA HIS A 275 6.96 3.48 4.61
C HIS A 275 6.77 2.92 3.18
N GLU A 276 6.23 1.71 3.01
CA GLU A 276 6.14 1.06 1.68
C GLU A 276 5.25 1.84 0.70
N THR A 277 4.08 2.29 1.17
CA THR A 277 3.11 3.01 0.33
C THR A 277 3.62 4.39 -0.09
N THR A 278 4.24 5.11 0.85
CA THR A 278 4.87 6.40 0.57
C THR A 278 6.04 6.22 -0.38
N SER A 279 6.93 5.25 -0.13
CA SER A 279 8.05 4.95 -1.04
C SER A 279 7.58 4.67 -2.47
N ASN A 280 6.45 3.95 -2.61
CA ASN A 280 5.87 3.68 -3.90
C ASN A 280 5.29 4.94 -4.58
N LEU A 281 4.63 5.82 -3.83
CA LEU A 281 4.19 7.14 -4.33
C LEU A 281 5.38 7.95 -4.84
N LEU A 282 6.49 7.99 -4.10
CA LEU A 282 7.67 8.77 -4.47
C LEU A 282 8.36 8.19 -5.72
N ALA A 283 8.62 6.89 -5.73
CA ALA A 283 9.31 6.22 -6.84
C ALA A 283 8.48 6.22 -8.12
N VAL A 284 7.24 5.71 -8.06
CA VAL A 284 6.38 5.62 -9.24
C VAL A 284 5.87 7.01 -9.65
N GLY A 285 5.67 7.91 -8.70
CA GLY A 285 5.33 9.31 -9.01
C GLY A 285 6.42 10.00 -9.82
N LEU A 286 7.70 9.86 -9.42
CA LEU A 286 8.80 10.39 -10.22
C LEU A 286 8.87 9.69 -11.59
N LEU A 287 8.77 8.36 -11.64
CA LEU A 287 8.77 7.63 -12.91
C LEU A 287 7.71 8.16 -13.88
N GLU A 288 6.45 8.33 -13.42
CA GLU A 288 5.37 8.79 -14.29
C GLU A 288 5.53 10.26 -14.72
N LEU A 289 6.17 11.10 -13.89
CA LEU A 289 6.59 12.45 -14.26
C LEU A 289 7.72 12.44 -15.31
N LEU A 290 8.73 11.59 -15.16
CA LEU A 290 9.86 11.53 -16.09
C LEU A 290 9.51 10.88 -17.43
N ARG A 291 8.50 9.99 -17.44
CA ARG A 291 7.86 9.50 -18.68
C ARG A 291 7.09 10.59 -19.43
N ARG A 292 6.80 11.71 -18.76
CA ARG A 292 6.02 12.85 -19.27
C ARG A 292 6.78 14.15 -18.98
N PRO A 293 7.91 14.38 -19.68
CA PRO A 293 8.82 15.48 -19.37
C PRO A 293 8.13 16.85 -19.31
N GLU A 294 7.04 17.04 -20.07
CA GLU A 294 6.23 18.25 -20.01
C GLU A 294 5.60 18.50 -18.63
N GLN A 295 5.16 17.44 -17.94
CA GLN A 295 4.62 17.55 -16.57
C GLN A 295 5.74 17.77 -15.54
N TRP A 296 6.90 17.13 -15.73
CA TRP A 296 8.07 17.39 -14.90
C TRP A 296 8.55 18.83 -15.02
N GLN A 297 8.74 19.33 -16.25
CA GLN A 297 9.17 20.70 -16.50
C GLN A 297 8.16 21.74 -16.01
N ARG A 298 6.85 21.44 -16.05
CA ARG A 298 5.82 22.29 -15.42
C ARG A 298 6.02 22.40 -13.91
N LEU A 299 6.32 21.29 -13.23
CA LEU A 299 6.60 21.32 -11.81
C LEU A 299 7.93 22.03 -11.50
N CYS A 300 8.96 21.90 -12.35
CA CYS A 300 10.21 22.66 -12.22
C CYS A 300 10.00 24.17 -12.41
N ALA A 301 9.11 24.57 -13.31
CA ALA A 301 8.78 25.98 -13.55
C ALA A 301 8.03 26.63 -12.38
N ASP A 302 7.23 25.85 -11.62
CA ASP A 302 6.55 26.32 -10.42
C ASP A 302 6.51 25.22 -9.31
N PRO A 303 7.62 25.06 -8.56
CA PRO A 303 7.74 24.01 -7.54
C PRO A 303 6.77 24.15 -6.37
N GLU A 304 6.19 25.34 -6.15
CA GLU A 304 5.19 25.55 -5.10
C GLU A 304 3.88 24.81 -5.39
N ARG A 305 3.68 24.34 -6.63
CA ARG A 305 2.54 23.50 -7.02
C ARG A 305 2.63 22.05 -6.56
N ALA A 306 3.74 21.63 -5.96
CA ALA A 306 3.93 20.28 -5.47
C ALA A 306 2.74 19.71 -4.66
N PRO A 307 2.06 20.45 -3.75
CA PRO A 307 0.89 19.92 -3.05
C PRO A 307 -0.25 19.50 -3.97
N VAL A 308 -0.52 20.27 -5.03
CA VAL A 308 -1.58 19.96 -6.02
C VAL A 308 -1.14 18.81 -6.90
N ALA A 309 0.13 18.81 -7.33
CA ALA A 309 0.72 17.71 -8.09
C ALA A 309 0.63 16.38 -7.33
N VAL A 310 0.86 16.39 -6.02
CA VAL A 310 0.80 15.20 -5.17
C VAL A 310 -0.60 14.58 -5.13
N GLU A 311 -1.68 15.37 -5.11
CA GLU A 311 -3.05 14.80 -5.20
C GLU A 311 -3.27 14.09 -6.54
N GLU A 312 -2.77 14.66 -7.64
CA GLU A 312 -2.84 13.99 -8.93
C GLU A 312 -1.97 12.73 -8.99
N LEU A 313 -0.77 12.76 -8.43
CA LEU A 313 0.10 11.57 -8.35
C LEU A 313 -0.54 10.48 -7.49
N LEU A 314 -1.18 10.84 -6.37
CA LEU A 314 -1.95 9.90 -5.55
C LEU A 314 -3.04 9.21 -6.37
N ARG A 315 -3.80 9.97 -7.19
CA ARG A 315 -4.80 9.41 -8.11
C ARG A 315 -4.15 8.51 -9.16
N PHE A 316 -3.16 9.02 -9.89
CA PHE A 316 -2.63 8.36 -11.08
C PHE A 316 -1.79 7.13 -10.75
N VAL A 317 -0.91 7.22 -9.75
CA VAL A 317 -0.07 6.13 -9.25
C VAL A 317 -0.90 5.13 -8.47
N THR A 318 -1.79 5.61 -7.59
CA THR A 318 -2.53 4.78 -6.63
C THR A 318 -1.63 3.80 -5.87
N PRO A 319 -0.85 4.26 -4.86
CA PRO A 319 0.22 3.45 -4.26
C PRO A 319 -0.20 2.06 -3.79
N ALA A 320 -1.41 1.94 -3.24
CA ALA A 320 -2.08 0.66 -2.98
C ALA A 320 -3.20 0.45 -3.99
N HIS A 321 -3.02 -0.46 -4.95
CA HIS A 321 -3.94 -0.72 -6.05
C HIS A 321 -5.29 -1.27 -5.61
N PHE A 322 -5.35 -1.98 -4.48
CA PHE A 322 -6.58 -2.57 -3.98
C PHE A 322 -6.58 -2.76 -2.46
N LEU A 323 -7.78 -2.81 -1.89
CA LEU A 323 -8.03 -3.10 -0.48
C LEU A 323 -8.95 -4.30 -0.34
N GLN A 324 -8.74 -5.07 0.73
CA GLN A 324 -9.47 -6.30 1.02
C GLN A 324 -10.43 -6.10 2.21
N TYR A 325 -11.62 -6.66 2.06
CA TYR A 325 -12.67 -6.79 3.06
C TYR A 325 -13.24 -8.22 3.02
N VAL A 326 -14.15 -8.53 3.94
CA VAL A 326 -14.94 -9.76 3.95
C VAL A 326 -16.41 -9.38 3.98
N ALA A 327 -17.22 -10.02 3.15
CA ALA A 327 -18.66 -9.84 3.18
C ALA A 327 -19.23 -10.37 4.51
N ALA A 328 -19.87 -9.51 5.29
CA ALA A 328 -20.48 -9.87 6.57
C ALA A 328 -21.78 -10.67 6.38
N GLU A 329 -22.51 -10.41 5.31
CA GLU A 329 -23.76 -11.09 4.95
C GLU A 329 -23.85 -11.33 3.44
N SER A 330 -24.71 -12.29 3.05
CA SER A 330 -24.96 -12.60 1.65
C SER A 330 -25.85 -11.53 1.00
N ARG A 331 -25.47 -11.05 -0.18
CA ARG A 331 -26.19 -10.02 -0.94
C ARG A 331 -25.90 -10.12 -2.44
N GLU A 332 -26.63 -9.36 -3.23
CA GLU A 332 -26.34 -9.17 -4.66
C GLU A 332 -25.83 -7.75 -4.91
N VAL A 333 -24.81 -7.60 -5.77
CA VAL A 333 -24.32 -6.31 -6.23
C VAL A 333 -24.17 -6.39 -7.75
N ALA A 334 -24.87 -5.51 -8.47
CA ALA A 334 -24.89 -5.48 -9.95
C ALA A 334 -25.17 -6.86 -10.59
N GLY A 335 -26.10 -7.63 -10.04
CA GLY A 335 -26.44 -8.97 -10.55
C GLY A 335 -25.48 -10.09 -10.14
N VAL A 336 -24.42 -9.79 -9.37
CA VAL A 336 -23.43 -10.76 -8.92
C VAL A 336 -23.65 -11.12 -7.45
N PRO A 337 -23.78 -12.41 -7.11
CA PRO A 337 -23.93 -12.84 -5.73
C PRO A 337 -22.61 -12.71 -4.97
N ILE A 338 -22.68 -12.05 -3.82
CA ILE A 338 -21.65 -11.98 -2.79
C ILE A 338 -22.17 -12.78 -1.59
N ARG A 339 -21.46 -13.81 -1.18
CA ARG A 339 -21.83 -14.68 -0.05
C ARG A 339 -21.15 -14.19 1.22
N ALA A 340 -21.80 -14.37 2.37
CA ALA A 340 -21.14 -14.17 3.66
C ALA A 340 -19.84 -14.98 3.72
N GLY A 341 -18.75 -14.35 4.16
CA GLY A 341 -17.42 -14.96 4.21
C GLY A 341 -16.58 -14.81 2.93
N ASP A 342 -17.19 -14.40 1.80
CA ASP A 342 -16.42 -14.08 0.59
C ASP A 342 -15.45 -12.93 0.85
N THR A 343 -14.26 -13.01 0.26
CA THR A 343 -13.33 -11.88 0.20
C THR A 343 -13.85 -10.85 -0.81
N VAL A 344 -13.96 -9.59 -0.42
CA VAL A 344 -14.35 -8.49 -1.31
C VAL A 344 -13.14 -7.57 -1.52
N ILE A 345 -12.75 -7.37 -2.77
CA ILE A 345 -11.61 -6.55 -3.16
C ILE A 345 -12.11 -5.29 -3.88
N GLY A 346 -11.84 -4.12 -3.33
CA GLY A 346 -12.02 -2.85 -4.02
C GLY A 346 -10.75 -2.45 -4.75
N VAL A 347 -10.78 -2.37 -6.09
CA VAL A 347 -9.63 -1.98 -6.91
C VAL A 347 -9.55 -0.46 -7.01
N LEU A 348 -8.81 0.15 -6.07
CA LEU A 348 -8.58 1.60 -6.01
C LEU A 348 -7.98 2.13 -7.32
N ALA A 349 -7.05 1.40 -7.93
CA ALA A 349 -6.40 1.83 -9.18
C ALA A 349 -7.38 1.88 -10.36
N ALA A 350 -8.40 1.02 -10.37
CA ALA A 350 -9.48 1.05 -11.34
C ALA A 350 -10.43 2.23 -11.07
N ALA A 351 -10.82 2.42 -9.81
CA ALA A 351 -11.68 3.52 -9.37
C ALA A 351 -11.06 4.90 -9.67
N ASN A 352 -9.76 5.07 -9.43
CA ASN A 352 -9.04 6.32 -9.69
C ASN A 352 -8.84 6.65 -11.17
N ARG A 353 -9.23 5.74 -12.06
CA ARG A 353 -9.25 5.93 -13.51
C ARG A 353 -10.65 5.72 -14.11
N ASP A 354 -11.69 5.88 -13.31
CA ASP A 354 -13.07 5.75 -13.75
C ASP A 354 -13.50 6.99 -14.57
N PRO A 355 -13.88 6.84 -15.86
CA PRO A 355 -14.32 7.96 -16.69
C PRO A 355 -15.64 8.60 -16.21
N ASP A 356 -16.42 7.93 -15.36
CA ASP A 356 -17.63 8.51 -14.77
C ASP A 356 -17.30 9.60 -13.73
N VAL A 357 -16.03 9.68 -13.28
CA VAL A 357 -15.58 10.62 -12.24
C VAL A 357 -14.46 11.53 -12.73
N PHE A 358 -13.53 11.00 -13.54
CA PHE A 358 -12.35 11.74 -14.00
C PHE A 358 -12.37 11.89 -15.52
N VAL A 359 -12.31 13.12 -16.01
CA VAL A 359 -12.17 13.39 -17.45
C VAL A 359 -10.79 12.95 -17.92
N ASP A 360 -10.68 12.24 -19.05
CA ASP A 360 -9.41 11.68 -19.56
C ASP A 360 -8.60 10.98 -18.45
N PRO A 361 -9.14 9.90 -17.85
CA PRO A 361 -8.61 9.32 -16.62
C PRO A 361 -7.19 8.75 -16.74
N ASP A 362 -6.79 8.36 -17.95
CA ASP A 362 -5.46 7.80 -18.26
C ASP A 362 -4.40 8.88 -18.56
N ARG A 363 -4.78 10.15 -18.61
CA ARG A 363 -3.84 11.27 -18.73
C ARG A 363 -3.37 11.70 -17.35
N LEU A 364 -2.05 11.85 -17.17
CA LEU A 364 -1.48 12.56 -16.02
C LEU A 364 -1.56 14.06 -16.29
N ASP A 365 -2.26 14.79 -15.42
CA ASP A 365 -2.37 16.25 -15.51
C ASP A 365 -2.34 16.89 -14.13
N LEU A 366 -1.20 17.52 -13.80
CA LEU A 366 -0.95 18.12 -12.48
C LEU A 366 -1.86 19.34 -12.20
N ASP A 367 -2.58 19.82 -13.22
CA ASP A 367 -3.50 20.95 -13.16
C ASP A 367 -4.97 20.55 -13.03
N ARG A 368 -5.30 19.25 -13.09
CA ARG A 368 -6.70 18.82 -13.09
C ARG A 368 -7.39 19.21 -11.78
N SER A 369 -8.66 19.59 -11.88
CA SER A 369 -9.47 20.06 -10.75
C SER A 369 -10.20 18.94 -9.99
N ASP A 370 -10.26 17.74 -10.57
CA ASP A 370 -11.00 16.59 -10.06
C ASP A 370 -10.14 15.59 -9.25
N SER A 371 -8.81 15.80 -9.14
CA SER A 371 -7.86 14.87 -8.49
C SER A 371 -8.26 14.51 -7.05
N ARG A 372 -8.82 15.46 -6.30
CA ARG A 372 -9.32 15.29 -4.92
C ARG A 372 -10.40 14.21 -4.75
N HIS A 373 -11.01 13.73 -5.84
CA HIS A 373 -12.01 12.66 -5.80
C HIS A 373 -11.38 11.26 -5.77
N HIS A 374 -10.06 11.15 -5.79
CA HIS A 374 -9.36 9.88 -5.69
C HIS A 374 -9.65 9.15 -4.37
N VAL A 375 -9.52 7.82 -4.39
CA VAL A 375 -9.71 6.94 -3.23
C VAL A 375 -8.42 6.26 -2.76
N SER A 376 -7.25 6.73 -3.21
CA SER A 376 -5.94 6.14 -2.90
C SER A 376 -5.61 6.08 -1.41
N LEU A 377 -6.20 6.97 -0.61
CA LEU A 377 -6.03 7.04 0.84
C LEU A 377 -7.22 6.39 1.59
N GLY A 378 -8.04 5.62 0.88
CA GLY A 378 -9.31 5.11 1.38
C GLY A 378 -10.37 6.21 1.54
N LEU A 379 -11.49 5.85 2.14
CA LEU A 379 -12.59 6.75 2.49
C LEU A 379 -13.27 6.21 3.77
N GLY A 380 -14.03 7.07 4.46
CA GLY A 380 -14.88 6.67 5.57
C GLY A 380 -14.10 6.37 6.85
N PRO A 381 -14.52 5.37 7.66
CA PRO A 381 -13.90 5.10 8.97
C PRO A 381 -12.41 4.83 8.87
N HIS A 382 -11.98 4.15 7.80
CA HIS A 382 -10.61 3.70 7.58
C HIS A 382 -9.81 4.63 6.67
N PHE A 383 -10.22 5.90 6.52
CA PHE A 383 -9.40 6.90 5.84
C PHE A 383 -7.98 6.92 6.44
N CYS A 384 -6.97 6.93 5.57
CA CYS A 384 -5.57 6.73 5.94
C CYS A 384 -5.14 7.65 7.09
N LEU A 385 -4.67 7.04 8.18
CA LEU A 385 -4.21 7.77 9.36
C LEU A 385 -2.97 8.62 9.05
N GLY A 386 -2.05 8.08 8.22
CA GLY A 386 -0.82 8.75 7.77
C GLY A 386 -0.99 9.69 6.58
N ALA A 387 -2.22 9.97 6.13
CA ALA A 387 -2.48 10.77 4.93
C ALA A 387 -1.78 12.13 4.91
N GLY A 388 -1.73 12.82 6.06
CA GLY A 388 -1.05 14.11 6.18
C GLY A 388 0.46 14.00 6.04
N LEU A 389 1.06 12.96 6.62
CA LEU A 389 2.51 12.74 6.60
C LEU A 389 2.98 12.32 5.21
N ALA A 390 2.29 11.37 4.57
CA ALA A 390 2.61 10.94 3.20
C ALA A 390 2.55 12.11 2.20
N ARG A 391 1.56 13.00 2.34
CA ARG A 391 1.47 14.23 1.53
C ARG A 391 2.61 15.19 1.81
N MET A 392 2.99 15.37 3.07
CA MET A 392 4.09 16.24 3.46
C MET A 392 5.41 15.75 2.86
N GLU A 393 5.73 14.46 3.02
CA GLU A 393 6.92 13.83 2.46
C GLU A 393 6.97 13.98 0.94
N ALA A 394 5.90 13.61 0.23
CA ALA A 394 5.83 13.71 -1.22
C ALA A 394 5.94 15.16 -1.70
N THR A 395 5.25 16.10 -1.04
CA THR A 395 5.28 17.52 -1.39
C THR A 395 6.70 18.07 -1.28
N MET A 396 7.37 17.82 -0.14
CA MET A 396 8.73 18.31 0.09
C MET A 396 9.72 17.67 -0.88
N LEU A 397 9.62 16.36 -1.10
CA LEU A 397 10.52 15.69 -2.04
C LEU A 397 10.35 16.23 -3.46
N PHE A 398 9.12 16.24 -4.00
CA PHE A 398 8.89 16.67 -5.38
C PHE A 398 9.22 18.14 -5.58
N ARG A 399 8.94 19.01 -4.60
CA ARG A 399 9.36 20.41 -4.61
C ARG A 399 10.88 20.55 -4.66
N SER A 400 11.60 19.94 -3.71
CA SER A 400 13.06 20.07 -3.63
C SER A 400 13.75 19.43 -4.83
N ALA A 401 13.25 18.29 -5.32
CA ALA A 401 13.76 17.66 -6.54
C ALA A 401 13.54 18.56 -7.77
N ALA A 402 12.36 19.16 -7.92
CA ALA A 402 12.06 20.06 -9.04
C ALA A 402 12.94 21.33 -9.04
N GLN A 403 13.29 21.85 -7.85
CA GLN A 403 14.19 22.99 -7.69
C GLN A 403 15.66 22.66 -7.95
N ARG A 404 16.11 21.48 -7.51
CA ARG A 404 17.54 21.15 -7.46
C ARG A 404 18.00 20.26 -8.62
N LEU A 405 17.08 19.55 -9.25
CA LEU A 405 17.34 18.54 -10.27
C LEU A 405 16.39 18.71 -11.49
N PRO A 406 16.30 19.90 -12.10
CA PRO A 406 15.34 20.16 -13.18
C PRO A 406 15.58 19.30 -14.43
N ASP A 407 16.81 18.83 -14.63
CA ASP A 407 17.25 18.04 -15.79
C ASP A 407 17.12 16.52 -15.56
N LEU A 408 16.44 16.07 -14.50
CA LEU A 408 16.18 14.64 -14.27
C LEU A 408 15.53 14.00 -15.50
N ARG A 409 16.02 12.80 -15.82
CA ARG A 409 15.48 11.96 -16.89
C ARG A 409 15.68 10.49 -16.58
N LEU A 410 14.85 9.64 -17.17
CA LEU A 410 15.05 8.19 -17.10
C LEU A 410 16.33 7.82 -17.82
N ALA A 411 17.19 7.04 -17.17
CA ALA A 411 18.33 6.43 -17.82
C ALA A 411 17.93 5.13 -18.53
N ASP A 412 16.92 4.43 -18.00
CA ASP A 412 16.28 3.26 -18.60
C ASP A 412 14.80 3.24 -18.19
N ASP A 413 13.92 2.88 -19.12
CA ASP A 413 12.47 2.74 -18.91
C ASP A 413 12.01 1.27 -19.04
N ASN A 414 12.91 0.35 -19.36
CA ASN A 414 12.65 -1.09 -19.34
C ASN A 414 12.79 -1.63 -17.91
N LEU A 415 11.75 -1.41 -17.10
CA LEU A 415 11.76 -1.75 -15.69
C LEU A 415 11.16 -3.14 -15.44
N GLU A 416 11.81 -3.90 -14.57
CA GLU A 416 11.19 -5.08 -13.95
C GLU A 416 10.23 -4.64 -12.83
N TRP A 417 9.04 -5.22 -12.80
CA TRP A 417 8.00 -4.87 -11.84
C TRP A 417 7.77 -5.99 -10.84
N GLY A 418 7.44 -5.61 -9.61
CA GLY A 418 7.10 -6.55 -8.56
C GLY A 418 6.07 -5.99 -7.60
N GLY A 419 5.80 -6.80 -6.57
CA GLY A 419 4.79 -6.54 -5.56
C GLY A 419 3.45 -7.18 -5.89
N ARG A 420 2.38 -6.66 -5.29
CA ARG A 420 1.01 -7.18 -5.40
C ARG A 420 0.00 -6.04 -5.35
N SER A 421 -0.51 -5.72 -4.15
CA SER A 421 -1.29 -4.51 -3.93
C SER A 421 -0.45 -3.25 -4.09
N LEU A 422 0.87 -3.34 -3.91
CA LEU A 422 1.81 -2.28 -4.26
C LEU A 422 2.47 -2.66 -5.58
N ARG A 423 2.20 -1.91 -6.65
CA ARG A 423 2.91 -2.02 -7.93
C ARG A 423 4.17 -1.17 -7.84
N THR A 424 5.35 -1.77 -7.85
CA THR A 424 6.62 -1.05 -7.71
C THR A 424 7.68 -1.61 -8.66
N PRO A 425 8.49 -0.77 -9.35
CA PRO A 425 9.61 -1.28 -10.14
C PRO A 425 10.67 -1.85 -9.19
N HIS A 426 11.51 -2.78 -9.62
CA HIS A 426 12.61 -3.32 -8.81
C HIS A 426 13.73 -2.30 -8.59
N ARG A 427 13.99 -1.48 -9.61
CA ARG A 427 14.96 -0.38 -9.65
C ARG A 427 14.39 0.77 -10.46
N LEU A 428 14.82 1.99 -10.20
CA LEU A 428 14.45 3.16 -11.01
C LEU A 428 15.72 3.96 -11.38
N PRO A 429 16.39 3.58 -12.48
CA PRO A 429 17.61 4.25 -12.92
C PRO A 429 17.29 5.63 -13.52
N VAL A 430 17.76 6.69 -12.87
CA VAL A 430 17.60 8.07 -13.32
C VAL A 430 18.95 8.73 -13.55
N ALA A 431 19.06 9.50 -14.62
CA ALA A 431 20.21 10.37 -14.84
C ALA A 431 19.94 11.73 -14.20
N LEU A 432 20.92 12.25 -13.45
CA LEU A 432 20.81 13.53 -12.75
C LEU A 432 21.03 14.76 -13.66
N ARG A 433 21.50 14.54 -14.90
CA ARG A 433 21.83 15.55 -15.91
C ARG A 433 21.55 15.06 -17.34
#